data_AF-A0A4R1BJ23-F1
#
_entry.id   AF-A0A4R1BJ23-F1
#
_cell.length_a   1.000
_cell.length_b   1.000
_cell.length_c   1.000
_cell.angle_alpha   90.00
_cell.angle_beta   90.00
_cell.angle_gamma   90.00
#
_symmetry.space_group_name_H-M   'P 1'
#
loop_
_entity.id
_entity.type
_entity.pdbx_description
1 polymer ?
#
loop_
_entity_poly.entity_id
_entity_poly.type
_entity_poly.pdbx_seq_one_letter_code
_entity_poly.pdbx_strand_id
1 'polypeptide(L)'
;MEPRRVALKPHTSKIRRWVNEGRSDEWIAKELNTTPSSVQSFRSRNSIYRRDPVRRGEISEHKVVLDENETGLVLMTEAAESEVFRRAWKDYLRRPPGDLQLVVTQERIYVEKVR
;
A
#
# COMPACT_ATOMS: atom_id res chain seq x y z
N MET A 1 -30.85 -6.55 4.49
CA MET A 1 -30.59 -6.11 5.88
C MET A 1 -30.00 -4.72 5.82
N GLU A 2 -30.65 -3.74 6.43
CA GLU A 2 -30.16 -2.37 6.44
C GLU A 2 -28.93 -2.27 7.37
N PRO A 3 -27.80 -1.72 6.92
CA PRO A 3 -26.60 -1.67 7.74
C PRO A 3 -26.87 -0.78 8.96
N ARG A 4 -26.77 -1.35 10.16
CA ARG A 4 -26.82 -0.60 11.42
C ARG A 4 -25.78 0.52 11.33
N ARG A 5 -26.22 1.76 11.48
CA ARG A 5 -25.33 2.92 11.55
C ARG A 5 -24.59 2.91 12.88
N VAL A 6 -23.48 2.19 12.96
CA VAL A 6 -22.58 2.23 14.11
C VAL A 6 -21.85 3.59 14.11
N ALA A 7 -21.86 4.26 15.25
CA ALA A 7 -21.12 5.51 15.40
C ALA A 7 -19.61 5.22 15.36
N LEU A 8 -18.89 5.78 14.38
CA LEU A 8 -17.46 5.55 14.20
C LEU A 8 -16.56 6.43 15.06
N LYS A 9 -17.09 7.55 15.59
CA LYS A 9 -16.34 8.53 16.40
C LYS A 9 -15.62 7.92 17.62
N PRO A 10 -16.22 6.99 18.39
CA PRO A 10 -15.54 6.32 19.51
C PRO A 10 -14.36 5.43 19.05
N HIS A 11 -14.35 5.00 17.78
CA HIS A 11 -13.37 4.08 17.24
C HIS A 11 -12.22 4.78 16.50
N THR A 12 -12.13 6.11 16.55
CA THR A 12 -11.14 6.91 15.80
C THR A 12 -9.70 6.40 15.97
N SER A 13 -9.25 6.18 17.21
CA SER A 13 -7.90 5.69 17.50
C SER A 13 -7.67 4.27 16.97
N LYS A 14 -8.69 3.42 17.07
CA LYS A 14 -8.66 2.02 16.59
C LYS A 14 -8.55 1.98 15.06
N ILE A 15 -9.37 2.78 14.37
CA ILE A 15 -9.34 2.93 12.91
C ILE A 15 -7.98 3.49 12.46
N ARG A 16 -7.45 4.53 13.12
CA ARG A 16 -6.13 5.08 12.79
C ARG A 16 -5.01 4.05 12.94
N ARG A 17 -5.04 3.24 14.00
CA ARG A 17 -4.08 2.14 14.20
C ARG A 17 -4.17 1.13 13.07
N TRP A 18 -5.36 0.62 12.76
CA TRP A 18 -5.56 -0.37 11.70
C TRP A 18 -5.19 0.13 10.31
N VAL A 19 -5.49 1.40 10.01
CA VAL A 19 -5.06 2.05 8.77
C VAL A 19 -3.52 2.14 8.69
N ASN A 20 -2.85 2.44 9.81
CA ASN A 20 -1.39 2.44 9.88
C ASN A 20 -0.78 1.03 9.77
N GLU A 21 -1.52 -0.01 10.17
CA GLU A 21 -1.16 -1.43 10.01
C GLU A 21 -1.49 -1.98 8.61
N GLY A 22 -2.00 -1.13 7.69
CA GLY A 22 -2.30 -1.53 6.31
C GLY A 22 -3.64 -2.23 6.11
N ARG A 23 -4.54 -2.24 7.11
CA ARG A 23 -5.87 -2.87 6.97
C ARG A 23 -6.75 -2.11 5.96
N SER A 24 -7.51 -2.85 5.16
CA SER A 24 -8.42 -2.29 4.15
C SER A 24 -9.72 -1.76 4.78
N ASP A 25 -10.50 -0.97 4.03
CA ASP A 25 -11.77 -0.44 4.54
C ASP A 25 -12.83 -1.54 4.66
N GLU A 26 -12.76 -2.58 3.82
CA GLU A 26 -13.59 -3.79 3.89
C GLU A 26 -13.35 -4.55 5.19
N TRP A 27 -12.07 -4.73 5.56
CA TRP A 27 -11.71 -5.39 6.80
C TRP A 27 -12.19 -4.58 8.01
N ILE A 28 -11.91 -3.27 8.03
CA ILE A 28 -12.34 -2.38 9.13
C ILE A 28 -13.88 -2.33 9.23
N ALA A 29 -14.57 -2.32 8.09
CA ALA A 29 -16.03 -2.30 8.04
C ALA A 29 -16.64 -3.56 8.65
N LYS A 30 -16.07 -4.73 8.34
CA LYS A 30 -16.46 -6.00 8.95
C LYS A 30 -16.28 -5.98 10.47
N GLU A 31 -15.13 -5.51 10.95
CA GLU A 31 -14.80 -5.45 12.37
C GLU A 31 -15.68 -4.48 13.18
N LEU A 32 -16.15 -3.40 12.54
CA LEU A 32 -16.99 -2.39 13.18
C LEU A 32 -18.49 -2.55 12.83
N ASN A 33 -18.85 -3.63 12.13
CA ASN A 33 -20.19 -3.91 11.64
C ASN A 33 -20.83 -2.69 10.94
N THR A 34 -20.09 -2.13 9.99
CA THR A 34 -20.47 -0.96 9.18
C THR A 34 -20.19 -1.23 7.70
N THR A 35 -20.28 -0.21 6.85
CA THR A 35 -19.97 -0.32 5.42
C THR A 35 -18.59 0.25 5.08
N PRO A 36 -17.89 -0.27 4.05
CA PRO A 36 -16.62 0.28 3.60
C PRO A 36 -16.69 1.77 3.26
N SER A 37 -17.77 2.21 2.59
CA SER A 37 -18.01 3.62 2.27
C SER A 37 -18.14 4.52 3.51
N SER A 38 -18.72 4.01 4.61
CA SER A 38 -18.79 4.74 5.87
C SER A 38 -17.42 4.91 6.50
N VAL A 39 -16.60 3.85 6.47
CA VAL A 39 -15.21 3.89 6.96
C VAL A 39 -14.37 4.86 6.14
N GLN A 40 -14.43 4.79 4.81
CA GLN A 40 -13.72 5.68 3.90
C GLN A 40 -14.12 7.16 4.15
N SER A 41 -15.42 7.45 4.19
CA SER A 41 -15.94 8.80 4.47
C SER A 41 -15.48 9.31 5.82
N PHE A 42 -15.54 8.46 6.85
CA PHE A 42 -15.09 8.82 8.20
C PHE A 42 -13.59 9.12 8.21
N ARG A 43 -12.78 8.28 7.57
CA ARG A 43 -11.33 8.49 7.48
C ARG A 43 -10.98 9.79 6.78
N SER A 44 -11.63 10.10 5.66
CA SER A 44 -11.43 11.35 4.92
C SER A 44 -11.72 12.58 5.80
N ARG A 45 -12.85 12.58 6.53
CA ARG A 45 -13.24 13.70 7.40
C ARG A 45 -12.34 13.87 8.63
N ASN A 46 -11.62 12.83 9.04
CA ASN A 46 -10.76 12.84 10.24
C ASN A 46 -9.26 12.83 9.91
N SER A 47 -8.91 13.11 8.65
CA SER A 47 -7.51 13.09 8.18
C SER A 47 -6.78 11.79 8.56
N ILE A 48 -7.46 10.65 8.38
CA ILE A 48 -6.92 9.30 8.59
C ILE A 48 -6.56 8.73 7.22
N TYR A 49 -5.46 9.21 6.68
CA TYR A 49 -4.92 8.72 5.42
C TYR A 49 -4.18 7.41 5.65
N ARG A 50 -4.30 6.50 4.68
CA ARG A 50 -3.37 5.38 4.61
C ARG A 50 -1.99 5.98 4.43
N ARG A 51 -1.09 5.67 5.35
CA ARG A 51 0.32 5.95 5.09
C ARG A 51 0.69 5.01 3.97
N ASP A 52 1.13 5.58 2.86
CA ASP A 52 1.89 4.86 1.86
C ASP A 52 2.95 4.03 2.63
N PRO A 53 2.90 2.68 2.56
CA PRO A 53 3.77 1.82 3.36
C PRO A 53 5.26 2.16 3.16
N VAL A 54 5.59 2.83 2.05
CA VAL A 54 6.95 3.23 1.66
C VAL A 54 7.47 4.47 2.37
N ARG A 55 6.68 5.20 3.18
CA ARG A 55 7.18 6.36 3.95
C ARG A 55 8.12 6.02 5.12
N ARG A 56 8.65 4.80 5.22
CA ARG A 56 9.71 4.42 6.17
C ARG A 56 11.02 4.13 5.41
N GLY A 57 11.68 5.17 4.87
CA GLY A 57 13.00 5.06 4.25
C GLY A 57 13.30 6.16 3.23
N GLU A 58 14.51 6.15 2.67
CA GLU A 58 14.80 6.88 1.43
C GLU A 58 13.99 6.25 0.29
N ILE A 59 13.23 7.07 -0.42
CA ILE A 59 12.39 6.65 -1.55
C ILE A 59 13.14 6.91 -2.85
N SER A 60 13.16 5.92 -3.74
CA SER A 60 13.65 6.06 -5.12
C SER A 60 12.46 5.85 -6.06
N GLU A 61 11.90 6.94 -6.60
CA GLU A 61 10.78 6.89 -7.53
C GLU A 61 11.28 6.83 -8.98
N HIS A 62 10.72 5.91 -9.78
CA HIS A 62 11.08 5.74 -11.18
C HIS A 62 9.84 5.70 -12.04
N LYS A 63 9.87 6.41 -13.16
CA LYS A 63 8.86 6.23 -14.21
C LYS A 63 8.98 4.82 -14.77
N VAL A 64 7.83 4.26 -15.12
CA VAL A 64 7.73 2.91 -15.67
C VAL A 64 6.97 3.00 -16.98
N VAL A 65 7.47 2.29 -17.99
CA VAL A 65 6.72 2.01 -19.21
C VAL A 65 6.10 0.63 -19.06
N LEU A 66 4.80 0.55 -19.32
CA LEU A 66 4.06 -0.70 -19.34
C LEU A 66 4.18 -1.31 -20.74
N ASP A 67 4.72 -2.51 -20.82
CA ASP A 67 4.83 -3.28 -22.06
C ASP A 67 4.05 -4.59 -21.90
N GLU A 68 3.00 -4.78 -22.70
CA GLU A 68 2.17 -5.98 -22.66
C GLU A 68 2.65 -6.98 -23.71
N ASN A 69 2.87 -8.22 -23.29
CA ASN A 69 3.24 -9.32 -24.16
C ASN A 69 2.32 -10.53 -23.98
N GLU A 70 2.54 -11.58 -24.77
CA GLU A 70 1.71 -12.80 -24.77
C GLU A 70 1.61 -13.51 -23.42
N THR A 71 2.53 -13.24 -22.49
CA THR A 71 2.63 -13.88 -21.18
C THR A 71 2.25 -12.97 -20.01
N GLY A 72 2.08 -11.66 -20.25
CA GLY A 72 1.68 -10.71 -19.22
C GLY A 72 2.23 -9.29 -19.42
N LEU A 73 2.28 -8.54 -18.32
CA LEU A 73 2.70 -7.14 -18.29
C LEU A 73 4.14 -7.01 -17.76
N VAL A 74 5.01 -6.38 -18.52
CA VAL A 74 6.38 -6.05 -18.14
C VAL A 74 6.45 -4.58 -17.70
N LEU A 75 7.01 -4.36 -16.51
CA LEU A 75 7.27 -3.03 -15.97
C LEU A 75 8.71 -2.64 -16.32
N MET A 76 8.92 -1.87 -17.39
CA MET A 76 10.25 -1.39 -17.77
C MET A 76 10.59 -0.12 -17.00
N THR A 77 11.74 -0.11 -16.32
CA THR A 77 12.17 1.02 -15.49
C THR A 77 13.66 1.31 -15.65
N GLU A 78 14.01 2.59 -15.53
CA GLU A 78 15.40 3.06 -15.46
C GLU A 78 15.95 3.07 -14.01
N ALA A 79 15.30 2.35 -13.09
CA ALA A 79 15.73 2.23 -11.69
C ALA A 79 17.20 1.79 -11.56
N ALA A 80 17.70 1.04 -12.53
CA ALA A 80 19.10 0.64 -12.61
C ALA A 80 20.07 1.83 -12.66
N GLU A 81 19.65 3.03 -13.11
CA GLU A 81 20.47 4.25 -13.14
C GLU A 81 20.44 5.05 -11.84
N SER A 82 19.53 4.74 -10.92
CA SER A 82 19.43 5.42 -9.64
C SER A 82 20.53 5.01 -8.68
N GLU A 83 21.25 5.99 -8.14
CA GLU A 83 22.26 5.76 -7.11
C GLU A 83 21.63 5.21 -5.83
N VAL A 84 20.45 5.70 -5.43
CA VAL A 84 19.70 5.21 -4.27
C VAL A 84 19.31 3.75 -4.49
N PHE A 85 18.82 3.41 -5.70
CA PHE A 85 18.46 2.04 -6.04
C PHE A 85 19.68 1.12 -6.05
N ARG A 86 20.75 1.51 -6.75
CA ARG A 86 22.02 0.75 -6.80
C ARG A 86 22.60 0.54 -5.40
N ARG A 87 22.63 1.56 -4.55
CA ARG A 87 23.18 1.47 -3.20
C ARG A 87 22.33 0.56 -2.30
N ALA A 88 21.01 0.73 -2.32
CA ALA A 88 20.13 0.06 -1.36
C ALA A 88 19.61 -1.31 -1.84
N TRP A 89 19.62 -1.60 -3.14
CA TRP A 89 18.91 -2.76 -3.72
C TRP A 89 19.79 -3.68 -4.58
N LYS A 90 21.00 -3.28 -4.99
CA LYS A 90 21.89 -4.08 -5.85
C LYS A 90 22.09 -5.52 -5.35
N ASP A 91 22.22 -5.69 -4.04
CA ASP A 91 22.44 -7.02 -3.46
C ASP A 91 21.16 -7.88 -3.46
N TYR A 92 19.97 -7.26 -3.47
CA TYR A 92 18.69 -7.96 -3.51
C TYR A 92 18.35 -8.46 -4.92
N LEU A 93 18.89 -7.83 -5.98
CA LEU A 93 18.72 -8.30 -7.35
C LEU A 93 19.33 -9.68 -7.61
N ARG A 94 20.26 -10.11 -6.76
CA ARG A 94 20.93 -11.42 -6.83
C ARG A 94 20.38 -12.41 -5.81
N ARG A 95 19.43 -11.98 -4.98
CA ARG A 95 18.82 -12.82 -3.95
C ARG A 95 17.62 -13.59 -4.51
N PRO A 96 17.17 -14.64 -3.82
CA PRO A 96 15.94 -15.33 -4.17
C PRO A 96 14.76 -14.34 -4.24
N PRO A 97 13.81 -14.50 -5.17
CA PRO A 97 12.66 -13.62 -5.30
C PRO A 97 11.81 -13.47 -4.02
N GLY A 98 11.87 -14.46 -3.11
CA GLY A 98 11.15 -14.43 -1.83
C GLY A 98 11.61 -13.34 -0.86
N ASP A 99 12.79 -12.76 -1.08
CA ASP A 99 13.32 -11.65 -0.25
C ASP A 99 12.71 -10.29 -0.67
N LEU A 100 11.91 -10.27 -1.74
CA LEU A 100 11.26 -9.09 -2.28
C LEU A 100 9.74 -9.30 -2.39
N GLN A 101 8.97 -8.26 -2.08
CA GLN A 101 7.53 -8.28 -2.21
C GLN A 101 7.06 -7.13 -3.10
N LEU A 102 6.23 -7.45 -4.09
CA LEU A 102 5.47 -6.45 -4.83
C LEU A 102 4.18 -6.10 -4.08
N VAL A 103 3.98 -4.81 -3.82
CA VAL A 103 2.76 -4.29 -3.19
C VAL A 103 2.04 -3.40 -4.19
N VAL A 104 0.84 -3.80 -4.60
CA VAL A 104 0.01 -3.05 -5.55
C VAL A 104 -1.06 -2.29 -4.78
N THR A 105 -1.15 -0.99 -5.02
CA THR A 105 -2.21 -0.12 -4.49
C THR A 105 -2.99 0.52 -5.63
N GLN A 106 -4.03 1.31 -5.31
CA GLN A 106 -4.84 1.99 -6.31
C GLN A 106 -4.03 2.99 -7.17
N GLU A 107 -2.95 3.56 -6.63
CA GLU A 107 -2.20 4.64 -7.30
C GLU A 107 -0.76 4.26 -7.65
N ARG A 108 -0.20 3.23 -6.99
CA ARG A 108 1.24 2.94 -7.02
C ARG A 108 1.51 1.44 -6.89
N ILE A 109 2.59 0.99 -7.52
CA ILE A 109 3.20 -0.33 -7.33
C ILE A 109 4.52 -0.12 -6.60
N TYR A 110 4.75 -0.86 -5.52
CA TYR A 110 5.97 -0.79 -4.73
C TYR A 110 6.72 -2.12 -4.76
N VAL A 111 8.04 -2.02 -4.62
CA VAL A 111 8.91 -3.16 -4.30
C VAL A 111 9.40 -2.95 -2.88
N GLU A 112 9.15 -3.93 -2.00
CA GLU A 112 9.57 -3.92 -0.60
C GLU A 112 10.54 -5.07 -0.31
N LYS A 113 11.41 -4.89 0.70
CA LYS A 113 12.31 -5.94 1.20
C LYS A 113 11.57 -6.75 2.25
N VAL A 114 11.49 -8.06 2.05
CA VAL A 114 11.01 -8.99 3.06
C VAL A 114 12.15 -9.17 4.07
N ARG A 115 11.87 -8.95 5.36
CA ARG A 115 12.85 -9.04 6.44
C ARG A 115 13.26 -10.47 6.74
#